data_AF-A0A1V3A0A7-F1
#
_entry.id   AF-A0A1V3A0A7-F1
#
_cell.length_a   1.000
_cell.length_b   1.000
_cell.length_c   1.000
_cell.angle_alpha   90.00
_cell.angle_beta   90.00
_cell.angle_gamma   90.00
#
_symmetry.space_group_name_H-M   'P 1'
#
loop_
_entity.id
_entity.type
_entity.pdbx_description
1 polymer ?
#
loop_
_entity_poly.entity_id
_entity_poly.type
_entity_poly.pdbx_seq_one_letter_code
_entity_poly.pdbx_strand_id
1 'polypeptide(L)' 'MKQLTVYHREGCGLCEHMLAELFALQSRYTFTLDVVDIDEDPDLRERYNTKVPVLAVDGDILCCHFLDREALLDLLGPA' A
#
# COMPACT_ATOMS: atom_id res chain seq x y z
N MET A 1 8.06 6.19 -12.98
CA MET A 1 6.71 5.76 -12.56
C MET A 1 6.79 5.40 -11.10
N LYS A 2 5.78 5.72 -10.28
CA LYS A 2 5.81 5.40 -8.86
C LYS A 2 5.48 3.91 -8.65
N GLN A 3 6.25 3.24 -7.79
CA GLN A 3 5.97 1.86 -7.38
C GLN A 3 5.30 1.89 -6.02
N LEU A 4 4.06 1.42 -5.92
CA LEU A 4 3.34 1.27 -4.66
C LEU A 4 3.39 -0.21 -4.29
N THR A 5 3.83 -0.51 -3.07
CA THR A 5 3.84 -1.86 -2.52
C THR A 5 2.94 -1.90 -1.30
N VAL A 6 1.90 -2.72 -1.35
CA VAL A 6 0.99 -2.96 -0.24
C VAL A 6 1.37 -4.26 0.42
N TYR A 7 1.89 -4.16 1.63
CA TYR A 7 2.09 -5.30 2.51
C TYR A 7 0.77 -5.62 3.20
N HIS A 8 0.18 -6.75 2.84
CA HIS A 8 -1.09 -7.21 3.36
C HIS A 8 -0.95 -8.58 4.03
N ARG A 9 -2.05 -9.02 4.66
CA ARG A 9 -2.23 -10.39 5.12
C ARG A 9 -3.62 -10.85 4.74
N GLU A 10 -3.80 -12.15 4.53
CA GLU A 10 -5.14 -12.72 4.34
C GLU A 10 -6.07 -12.43 5.54
N GLY A 11 -7.35 -12.19 5.25
CA GLY A 11 -8.40 -11.97 6.25
C GLY A 11 -8.53 -10.54 6.79
N CYS A 12 -7.91 -9.54 6.16
CA CYS A 12 -7.97 -8.15 6.60
C CYS A 12 -8.82 -7.27 5.66
N GLY A 13 -10.06 -6.94 6.08
CA GLY A 13 -10.95 -6.07 5.29
C GLY A 13 -10.40 -4.65 5.05
N LEU A 14 -9.47 -4.17 5.89
CA LEU A 14 -8.78 -2.89 5.66
C LEU A 14 -7.90 -2.92 4.42
N CYS A 15 -7.30 -4.07 4.10
CA CYS A 15 -6.46 -4.24 2.91
C CYS A 15 -7.32 -4.10 1.65
N GLU A 16 -8.50 -4.72 1.61
CA GLU A 16 -9.44 -4.62 0.49
C GLU A 16 -9.88 -3.17 0.24
N HIS A 17 -10.19 -2.43 1.31
CA HIS A 17 -10.52 -1.01 1.23
C HIS A 17 -9.37 -0.18 0.64
N MET A 18 -8.14 -0.38 1.12
CA MET A 18 -6.95 0.32 0.60
C MET A 18 -6.69 -0.01 -0.87
N LEU A 19 -6.77 -1.29 -1.24
CA LEU A 19 -6.57 -1.73 -2.63
C LEU A 19 -7.63 -1.16 -3.57
N ALA A 20 -8.91 -1.14 -3.17
CA ALA A 20 -9.98 -0.56 -3.97
C ALA A 20 -9.75 0.93 -4.27
N GLU A 21 -9.27 1.68 -3.29
CA GLU A 21 -8.93 3.09 -3.43
C GLU A 21 -7.73 3.32 -4.35
N LEU A 22 -6.67 2.50 -4.19
CA LEU A 22 -5.50 2.53 -5.07
C LEU A 22 -5.89 2.15 -6.51
N PHE A 23 -6.76 1.17 -6.71
CA PHE A 23 -7.28 0.83 -8.04
C PHE A 23 -8.05 2.00 -8.67
N ALA A 24 -8.86 2.73 -7.90
CA ALA A 24 -9.54 3.93 -8.39
C ALA A 24 -8.55 5.02 -8.81
N LEU A 25 -7.45 5.18 -8.06
CA LEU A 25 -6.39 6.12 -8.39
C LEU A 25 -5.57 5.72 -9.63
N GLN A 26 -5.38 4.42 -9.89
CA GLN A 26 -4.72 3.93 -11.11
C GLN A 26 -5.40 4.42 -12.40
N SER A 27 -6.71 4.71 -12.35
CA SER A 27 -7.43 5.28 -13.49
C SER A 27 -7.03 6.72 -13.78
N ARG A 28 -6.51 7.47 -12.79
CA ARG A 28 -6.12 8.87 -12.89
C ARG A 28 -4.59 9.06 -12.96
N TYR A 29 -3.84 8.17 -12.34
CA TYR A 29 -2.39 8.25 -12.20
C TYR A 29 -1.73 6.96 -12.68
N THR A 30 -0.60 7.10 -13.36
CA THR A 30 0.18 5.94 -13.82
C THR A 30 1.20 5.53 -12.77
N PHE A 31 0.87 4.48 -12.02
CA PHE A 31 1.76 3.86 -11.03
C PHE A 31 1.61 2.34 -11.03
N THR A 32 2.62 1.65 -10.51
CA THR A 32 2.62 0.21 -10.36
C THR A 32 2.12 -0.13 -8.96
N LEU A 33 1.18 -1.07 -8.85
CA LEU A 33 0.70 -1.57 -7.56
C LEU A 33 1.17 -3.02 -7.39
N ASP A 34 1.99 -3.25 -6.38
CA ASP A 34 2.51 -4.54 -5.99
C ASP A 34 1.91 -4.94 -4.64
N VAL A 35 1.52 -6.20 -4.50
CA VAL A 35 0.77 -6.68 -3.34
C VAL A 35 1.57 -7.84 -2.77
N VAL A 36 2.14 -7.63 -1.60
CA VAL A 36 3.07 -8.56 -0.95
C VAL A 36 2.42 -9.09 0.31
N ASP A 37 2.28 -10.41 0.40
CA ASP A 37 1.75 -11.05 1.60
C ASP A 37 2.86 -11.18 2.64
N ILE A 38 2.65 -10.62 3.82
CA ILE A 38 3.66 -10.66 4.89
C ILE A 38 3.74 -12.03 5.58
N ASP A 39 2.80 -12.95 5.36
CA ASP A 39 2.86 -14.30 5.93
C ASP A 39 3.80 -15.21 5.13
N GLU A 40 4.04 -14.89 3.85
CA GLU A 40 5.03 -15.58 3.01
C GLU A 40 6.48 -15.32 3.46
N ASP A 41 6.75 -14.16 4.07
CA ASP A 41 8.06 -13.74 4.53
C ASP A 41 8.09 -13.55 6.07
N PRO A 42 8.76 -14.43 6.84
CA PRO A 42 8.76 -14.34 8.29
C PRO A 42 9.37 -13.02 8.82
N ASP A 43 10.35 -12.45 8.11
CA ASP A 43 10.98 -11.17 8.47
C ASP A 43 10.01 -9.99 8.32
N LEU A 44 9.25 -9.96 7.21
CA LEU A 44 8.18 -8.99 6.99
C LEU A 44 7.06 -9.19 7.99
N ARG A 45 6.72 -10.45 8.32
CA ARG A 45 5.73 -10.77 9.34
C ARG A 45 6.12 -10.18 10.67
N GLU A 46 7.32 -10.43 11.17
CA GLU A 46 7.77 -9.90 12.47
C GLU A 46 7.80 -8.37 12.48
N ARG A 47 8.18 -7.75 11.36
CA ARG A 47 8.27 -6.29 11.23
C ARG A 47 6.92 -5.58 11.11
N TYR A 48 5.94 -6.20 10.44
CA TYR A 48 4.66 -5.59 10.07
C TYR A 48 3.42 -6.28 10.66
N ASN A 49 3.57 -7.33 11.48
CA ASN A 49 2.45 -8.14 12.02
C ASN A 49 1.27 -7.31 12.53
N THR A 50 1.57 -6.22 13.24
CA THR A 50 0.60 -5.32 13.86
C THR A 50 0.36 -4.02 13.09
N LYS A 51 1.04 -3.82 11.95
CA LYS A 51 1.02 -2.59 11.15
C LYS A 51 0.32 -2.75 9.80
N VAL A 52 0.00 -3.98 9.40
CA VAL A 52 -0.75 -4.24 8.17
C VAL A 52 -2.17 -3.65 8.18
N PRO A 53 -2.68 -3.15 7.04
CA PRO A 53 -1.98 -2.95 5.77
C PRO A 53 -0.89 -1.87 5.85
N VAL A 54 0.28 -2.11 5.25
CA VAL A 54 1.34 -1.10 5.10
C VAL A 54 1.49 -0.73 3.63
N LEU A 55 1.41 0.55 3.32
CA LEU A 55 1.67 1.07 1.99
C LEU A 55 3.08 1.67 1.95
N ALA A 56 3.91 1.14 1.07
CA ALA A 56 5.19 1.73 0.69
C ALA A 56 5.11 2.33 -0.71
N VAL A 57 5.79 3.45 -0.93
CA VAL A 57 5.93 4.09 -2.23
C VAL A 57 7.41 4.26 -2.55
N ASP A 58 7.85 3.71 -3.67
CA ASP A 58 9.25 3.72 -4.12
C ASP A 58 10.21 3.03 -3.12
N GLY A 59 9.69 2.14 -2.27
CA GLY A 59 10.44 1.47 -1.21
C GLY A 59 10.37 2.17 0.16
N ASP A 60 9.84 3.39 0.23
CA ASP A 60 9.65 4.13 1.48
C ASP A 60 8.24 3.90 2.05
N ILE A 61 8.14 3.58 3.35
CA ILE A 61 6.84 3.41 4.00
C ILE A 61 6.15 4.77 4.05
N LEU A 62 5.02 4.87 3.34
CA LEU A 62 4.19 6.05 3.39
C LEU A 62 3.33 6.00 4.65
N CYS A 63 2.48 4.97 4.78
CA CYS A 63 1.51 4.85 5.86
C CYS A 63 1.19 3.40 6.21
N CYS A 64 0.57 3.21 7.38
CA CYS A 64 0.12 1.91 7.89
C CYS A 64 -1.31 2.01 8.45
N HIS A 65 -2.03 0.89 8.46
CA HIS A 65 -3.46 0.73 8.82
C HIS A 65 -4.47 1.40 7.89
N PHE A 66 -4.29 2.69 7.59
CA PHE A 66 -5.21 3.47 6.76
C PHE A 66 -4.47 4.09 5.58
N LEU A 67 -5.16 4.18 4.44
CA LEU A 67 -4.64 4.87 3.27
C LEU A 67 -4.68 6.37 3.49
N ASP A 68 -3.50 6.97 3.51
CA ASP A 68 -3.35 8.42 3.61
C ASP A 68 -3.35 8.99 2.20
N ARG A 69 -4.57 9.20 1.69
CA ARG A 69 -4.80 9.66 0.32
C ARG A 69 -4.09 10.98 0.03
N GLU A 70 -4.08 11.92 0.97
CA GLU A 70 -3.46 13.22 0.77
C GLU A 70 -1.96 13.10 0.54
N ALA A 71 -1.26 12.37 1.41
CA ALA A 71 0.18 12.11 1.27
C ALA A 71 0.49 11.34 -0.02
N LEU A 72 -0.34 10.37 -0.40
CA LEU A 72 -0.16 9.63 -1.65
C LEU A 72 -0.33 10.53 -2.87
N LEU A 73 -1.37 11.38 -2.89
CA LEU A 73 -1.65 12.29 -4.00
C LEU A 73 -0.54 13.33 -4.17
N ASP A 74 0.00 13.85 -3.07
CA ASP A 74 1.15 14.76 -3.08
C ASP A 74 2.36 14.10 -3.77
N LEU A 75 2.60 12.82 -3.47
CA LEU A 75 3.71 12.04 -3.99
C LEU A 75 3.53 11.63 -5.45
N LEU A 76 2.28 11.38 -5.87
CA LEU A 76 1.92 11.14 -7.28
C LEU A 76 1.96 12.43 -8.12
N GLY A 77 1.88 13.59 -7.46
CA GLY A 77 1.87 14.92 -8.08
C GLY A 77 0.51 15.26 -8.72
N PRO A 78 0.18 16.55 -8.91
CA PRO A 78 -0.99 16.94 -9.68
C PRO A 78 -0.78 16.53 -11.15
N ALA A 79 -1.76 15.80 -11.72
CA ALA A 79 -1.87 15.61 -13.16
C ALA A 79 -2.18 16.95 -13.85
#